data_AF-A0A3B9HT21-F1
#
_entry.id   AF-A0A3B9HT21-F1
#
_cell.length_a   1.000
_cell.length_b   1.000
_cell.length_c   1.000
_cell.angle_alpha   90.00
_cell.angle_beta   90.00
_cell.angle_gamma   90.00
#
_symmetry.space_group_name_H-M   'P 1'
#
loop_
_entity.id
_entity.type
_entity.pdbx_description
1 polymer ?
#
loop_
_entity_poly.entity_id
_entity_poly.type
_entity_poly.pdbx_seq_one_letter_code
_entity_poly.pdbx_strand_id
1 'polypeptide(L)'
;MLKLRDESLPSPMCDALSRNVCKDHLTILLLCLIPGRRGFIDCSEAFPDESTYVIERIGEVYKNEGLVISARMDHQQRLEYHQQYSQKPMQEIFDYATQKLENKEVEHNSTLGDAFKYMIKHWTGMTQFLRIAGARVGDVLMSVIFTTMAAMVNPYDYLICVQKHAKCVAKNPHLWLPWNYKYMLAGSSMLKTQANAPP
;
A
#
# COMPACT_ATOMS: atom_id res chain seq x y z
N MET A 1 7.64 16.33 -10.96
CA MET A 1 7.65 14.90 -11.35
C MET A 1 6.25 14.32 -11.61
N LEU A 2 5.18 14.74 -10.92
CA LEU A 2 3.81 14.23 -11.17
C LEU A 2 3.22 14.59 -12.55
N LYS A 3 3.62 15.72 -13.15
CA LYS A 3 3.16 16.15 -14.49
C LYS A 3 3.68 15.28 -15.66
N LEU A 4 4.58 14.34 -15.40
CA LEU A 4 5.16 13.43 -16.40
C LEU A 4 4.70 11.98 -16.19
N ARG A 5 3.68 11.76 -15.35
CA ARG A 5 3.20 10.42 -15.01
C ARG A 5 2.29 9.92 -16.12
N ASP A 6 2.64 8.76 -16.68
CA ASP A 6 1.78 7.99 -17.56
C ASP A 6 0.52 7.53 -16.80
N GLU A 7 -0.65 7.90 -17.31
CA GLU A 7 -1.95 7.63 -16.69
C GLU A 7 -2.32 6.14 -16.70
N SER A 8 -1.70 5.35 -17.59
CA SER A 8 -1.91 3.90 -17.65
C SER A 8 -1.31 3.15 -16.45
N LEU A 9 -0.44 3.80 -15.68
CA LEU A 9 0.21 3.19 -14.53
C LEU A 9 -0.72 3.14 -13.32
N PRO A 10 -0.65 2.06 -12.49
CA PRO A 10 -1.43 1.96 -11.26
C PRO A 10 -1.17 3.15 -10.32
N SER A 11 -2.23 3.67 -9.70
CA SER A 11 -2.12 4.77 -8.75
C SER A 11 -1.21 4.37 -7.58
N PRO A 12 -0.18 5.17 -7.24
CA PRO A 12 0.77 4.81 -6.20
C PRO A 12 0.09 4.84 -4.82
N MET A 13 0.36 3.84 -3.99
CA MET A 13 -0.10 3.76 -2.60
C MET A 13 1.11 3.81 -1.65
N CYS A 14 0.98 4.57 -0.57
CA CYS A 14 2.03 4.74 0.44
C CYS A 14 1.47 4.69 1.87
N ASP A 15 2.36 4.77 2.85
CA ASP A 15 1.98 5.07 4.23
C ASP A 15 1.59 6.56 4.40
N ALA A 16 1.03 6.91 5.54
CA ALA A 16 0.54 8.26 5.80
C ALA A 16 1.59 9.26 6.32
N LEU A 17 2.89 8.98 6.17
CA LEU A 17 3.94 9.90 6.60
C LEU A 17 3.87 11.21 5.81
N SER A 18 3.99 12.34 6.52
CA SER A 18 3.86 13.69 5.94
C SER A 18 4.84 13.95 4.78
N ARG A 19 6.02 13.35 4.83
CA ARG A 19 7.06 13.43 3.78
C ARG A 19 6.68 12.69 2.48
N ASN A 20 5.66 11.84 2.50
CA ASN A 20 5.13 11.14 1.33
C ASN A 20 4.03 11.95 0.62
N VAL A 21 3.61 13.09 1.18
CA VAL A 21 2.57 13.95 0.63
C VAL A 21 3.21 15.17 -0.06
N CYS A 22 2.93 15.34 -1.35
CA CYS A 22 3.34 16.54 -2.10
C CYS A 22 2.32 17.66 -1.85
N LYS A 23 2.75 18.77 -1.24
CA LYS A 23 1.85 19.89 -0.86
C LYS A 23 1.49 20.80 -2.03
N ASP A 24 2.32 20.82 -3.08
CA ASP A 24 2.23 21.82 -4.15
C ASP A 24 1.47 21.34 -5.40
N HIS A 25 0.83 20.15 -5.34
CA HIS A 25 0.13 19.55 -6.48
C HIS A 25 -1.17 18.88 -6.03
N LEU A 26 -2.23 19.00 -6.84
CA LEU A 26 -3.48 18.26 -6.67
C LEU A 26 -3.19 16.76 -6.85
N THR A 27 -3.10 16.02 -5.75
CA THR A 27 -2.86 14.57 -5.77
C THR A 27 -4.00 13.83 -5.11
N ILE A 28 -4.45 12.75 -5.75
CA ILE A 28 -5.31 11.76 -5.13
C ILE A 28 -4.42 10.90 -4.24
N LEU A 29 -4.51 11.10 -2.93
CA LEU A 29 -3.72 10.37 -1.95
C LEU A 29 -4.36 9.00 -1.69
N LEU A 30 -3.62 7.93 -1.96
CA LEU A 30 -3.99 6.56 -1.61
C LEU A 30 -3.12 6.05 -0.47
N LEU A 31 -3.77 5.69 0.63
CA LEU A 31 -3.11 5.18 1.82
C LEU A 31 -3.40 3.69 2.00
N CYS A 32 -2.39 2.96 2.45
CA CYS A 32 -2.52 1.55 2.83
C CYS A 32 -3.28 1.41 4.16
N LEU A 33 -4.02 0.29 4.31
CA LEU A 33 -4.69 -0.05 5.58
C LEU A 33 -3.72 -0.64 6.62
N ILE A 34 -2.56 -1.15 6.22
CA ILE A 34 -1.61 -1.84 7.13
C ILE A 34 -1.09 -0.94 8.24
N PRO A 35 -0.68 0.32 7.99
CA PRO A 35 -0.29 1.22 9.08
C PRO A 35 -1.43 1.43 10.08
N GLY A 36 -2.67 1.55 9.59
CA GLY A 36 -3.86 1.62 10.44
C GLY A 36 -4.07 0.34 11.25
N ARG A 37 -3.99 -0.83 10.61
CA ARG A 37 -4.09 -2.15 11.24
C ARG A 37 -3.00 -2.39 12.29
N ARG A 38 -1.77 -1.92 12.03
CA ARG A 38 -0.61 -2.14 12.91
C ARG A 38 -0.86 -1.57 14.31
N GLY A 39 -1.46 -0.38 14.40
CA GLY A 39 -1.81 0.20 15.70
C GLY A 39 -2.69 -0.72 16.55
N PHE A 40 -3.66 -1.40 15.94
CA PHE A 40 -4.52 -2.36 16.65
C PHE A 40 -3.83 -3.67 17.02
N ILE A 41 -2.87 -4.12 16.21
CA ILE A 41 -2.01 -5.27 16.56
C ILE A 41 -1.16 -4.92 17.79
N ASP A 42 -0.55 -3.73 17.78
CA ASP A 42 0.37 -3.32 18.83
C ASP A 42 -0.35 -3.12 20.18
N CYS A 43 -1.67 -2.86 20.17
CA CYS A 43 -2.47 -2.74 21.38
C CYS A 43 -3.38 -3.94 21.67
N SER A 44 -3.28 -5.05 20.93
CA SER A 44 -4.22 -6.18 21.04
C SER A 44 -4.14 -6.95 22.36
N GLU A 45 -3.00 -6.91 23.05
CA GLU A 45 -2.88 -7.54 24.38
C GLU A 45 -3.66 -6.75 25.44
N ALA A 46 -3.63 -5.42 25.35
CA ALA A 46 -4.32 -4.54 26.30
C ALA A 46 -5.80 -4.32 25.96
N PHE A 47 -6.16 -4.40 24.67
CA PHE A 47 -7.51 -4.13 24.15
C PHE A 47 -7.94 -5.22 23.14
N PRO A 48 -8.07 -6.48 23.58
CA PRO A 48 -8.27 -7.61 22.67
C PRO A 48 -9.56 -7.52 21.87
N ASP A 49 -10.66 -7.06 22.48
CA ASP A 49 -11.98 -7.03 21.84
C ASP A 49 -12.04 -5.93 20.75
N GLU A 50 -11.65 -4.71 21.08
CA GLU A 50 -11.61 -3.59 20.13
C GLU A 50 -10.62 -3.85 18.99
N SER A 51 -9.43 -4.35 19.31
CA SER A 51 -8.42 -4.67 18.31
C SER A 51 -8.90 -5.78 17.38
N THR A 52 -9.48 -6.85 17.91
CA THR A 52 -9.99 -7.97 17.09
C THR A 52 -11.11 -7.49 16.18
N TYR A 53 -12.07 -6.72 16.71
CA TYR A 53 -13.17 -6.16 15.93
C TYR A 53 -12.70 -5.41 14.68
N VAL A 54 -11.67 -4.58 14.81
CA VAL A 54 -11.12 -3.81 13.68
C VAL A 54 -10.27 -4.70 12.76
N ILE A 55 -9.40 -5.55 13.32
CA ILE A 55 -8.50 -6.41 12.55
C ILE A 55 -9.28 -7.37 11.66
N GLU A 56 -10.37 -7.97 12.15
CA GLU A 56 -11.21 -8.90 11.39
C GLU A 56 -11.85 -8.23 10.18
N ARG A 57 -12.41 -7.03 10.35
CA ARG A 57 -13.02 -6.25 9.26
C ARG A 57 -12.01 -5.82 8.21
N ILE A 58 -10.82 -5.41 8.64
CA ILE A 58 -9.72 -5.18 7.70
C ILE A 58 -9.37 -6.47 6.96
N GLY A 59 -9.37 -7.61 7.66
CA GLY A 59 -9.19 -8.94 7.07
C GLY A 59 -10.22 -9.28 5.99
N GLU A 60 -11.49 -8.94 6.19
CA GLU A 60 -12.54 -9.11 5.17
C GLU A 60 -12.25 -8.28 3.91
N VAL A 61 -11.78 -7.04 4.07
CA VAL A 61 -11.41 -6.18 2.94
C VAL A 61 -10.26 -6.80 2.13
N TYR A 62 -9.24 -7.33 2.79
CA TYR A 62 -8.13 -8.02 2.11
C TYR A 62 -8.54 -9.34 1.48
N LYS A 63 -9.47 -10.09 2.09
CA LYS A 63 -10.07 -11.29 1.48
C LYS A 63 -10.79 -10.93 0.18
N ASN A 64 -11.54 -9.83 0.16
CA ASN A 64 -12.22 -9.34 -1.03
C ASN A 64 -11.23 -8.90 -2.12
N GLU A 65 -10.14 -8.22 -1.77
CA GLU A 65 -9.07 -7.90 -2.74
C GLU A 65 -8.48 -9.19 -3.34
N GLY A 66 -8.27 -10.22 -2.54
CA GLY A 66 -7.81 -11.53 -3.02
C GLY A 66 -8.76 -12.17 -4.04
N LEU A 67 -10.08 -12.05 -3.82
CA LEU A 67 -11.11 -12.55 -4.74
C LEU A 67 -11.15 -11.76 -6.05
N VAL A 68 -11.07 -10.43 -5.97
CA VAL A 68 -10.96 -9.55 -7.14
C VAL A 68 -9.77 -9.94 -8.00
N ILE A 69 -8.60 -10.17 -7.38
CA ILE A 69 -7.36 -10.56 -8.06
C ILE A 69 -7.52 -11.93 -8.71
N SER A 70 -8.06 -12.93 -7.99
CA SER A 70 -8.20 -14.28 -8.52
C SER A 70 -9.21 -14.36 -9.67
N ALA A 71 -10.27 -13.55 -9.61
CA ALA A 71 -11.27 -13.40 -10.67
C ALA A 71 -10.80 -12.54 -11.86
N ARG A 72 -9.61 -11.93 -11.77
CA ARG A 72 -9.03 -11.04 -12.80
C ARG A 72 -9.96 -9.90 -13.21
N MET A 73 -10.67 -9.33 -12.24
CA MET A 73 -11.57 -8.21 -12.47
C MET A 73 -10.79 -6.99 -12.99
N ASP A 74 -11.38 -6.25 -13.93
CA ASP A 74 -10.84 -4.98 -14.39
C ASP A 74 -11.00 -3.87 -13.32
N HIS A 75 -10.51 -2.67 -13.61
CA HIS A 75 -10.53 -1.55 -12.68
C HIS A 75 -11.94 -1.13 -12.24
N GLN A 76 -12.93 -1.25 -13.11
CA GLN A 76 -14.31 -0.85 -12.86
C GLN A 76 -15.06 -1.95 -12.12
N GLN A 77 -14.95 -3.20 -12.59
CA GLN A 77 -15.50 -4.38 -11.92
C GLN A 77 -14.98 -4.49 -10.49
N ARG A 78 -13.68 -4.24 -10.28
CA ARG A 78 -13.07 -4.19 -8.96
C ARG A 78 -13.70 -3.11 -8.07
N LEU A 79 -13.89 -1.90 -8.59
CA LEU A 79 -14.50 -0.80 -7.84
C LEU A 79 -15.90 -1.17 -7.38
N GLU A 80 -16.73 -1.66 -8.29
CA GLU A 80 -18.10 -2.11 -8.01
C GLU A 80 -18.13 -3.23 -6.97
N TYR A 81 -17.22 -4.21 -7.09
CA TYR A 81 -17.09 -5.29 -6.13
C TYR A 81 -16.76 -4.78 -4.73
N HIS A 82 -15.80 -3.86 -4.59
CA HIS A 82 -15.47 -3.31 -3.29
C HIS A 82 -16.57 -2.41 -2.72
N GLN A 83 -17.28 -1.65 -3.55
CA GLN A 83 -18.46 -0.91 -3.09
C GLN A 83 -19.52 -1.87 -2.53
N GLN A 84 -19.75 -3.00 -3.19
CA GLN A 84 -20.74 -3.97 -2.74
C GLN A 84 -20.33 -4.74 -1.48
N TYR A 85 -19.07 -5.18 -1.41
CA TYR A 85 -18.63 -6.16 -0.39
C TYR A 85 -17.64 -5.62 0.64
N SER A 86 -16.94 -4.52 0.36
CA SER A 86 -15.94 -3.93 1.27
C SER A 86 -16.37 -2.59 1.88
N GLN A 87 -17.42 -1.94 1.37
CA GLN A 87 -17.91 -0.68 1.92
C GLN A 87 -18.45 -0.86 3.35
N LYS A 88 -19.25 -1.90 3.59
CA LYS A 88 -19.82 -2.19 4.90
C LYS A 88 -18.75 -2.39 5.99
N PRO A 89 -17.77 -3.32 5.86
CA PRO A 89 -16.76 -3.50 6.91
C PRO A 89 -15.93 -2.25 7.15
N MET A 90 -15.65 -1.46 6.10
CA MET A 90 -15.01 -0.16 6.29
C MET A 90 -15.89 0.79 7.11
N GLN A 91 -17.15 0.99 6.71
CA GLN A 91 -18.04 1.89 7.45
C GLN A 91 -18.19 1.47 8.92
N GLU A 92 -18.30 0.16 9.20
CA GLU A 92 -18.34 -0.37 10.56
C GLU A 92 -17.09 -0.03 11.38
N ILE A 93 -15.89 -0.03 10.78
CA ILE A 93 -14.66 0.40 11.47
C ILE A 93 -14.73 1.89 11.82
N PHE A 94 -15.17 2.74 10.88
CA PHE A 94 -15.22 4.18 11.07
C PHE A 94 -16.24 4.58 12.14
N ASP A 95 -17.44 4.01 12.06
CA ASP A 95 -18.52 4.29 13.01
C ASP A 95 -18.12 3.82 14.41
N TYR A 96 -17.54 2.62 14.51
CA TYR A 96 -17.06 2.07 15.78
C TYR A 96 -15.98 2.94 16.41
N ALA A 97 -14.96 3.34 15.64
CA ALA A 97 -13.89 4.20 16.11
C ALA A 97 -14.41 5.56 16.59
N THR A 98 -15.33 6.15 15.83
CA THR A 98 -15.92 7.45 16.14
C THR A 98 -16.76 7.37 17.40
N GLN A 99 -17.65 6.37 17.50
CA GLN A 99 -18.52 6.16 18.65
C GLN A 99 -17.70 5.93 19.94
N LYS A 100 -16.67 5.08 19.89
CA LYS A 100 -15.80 4.79 21.05
C LYS A 100 -15.12 6.04 21.61
N LEU A 101 -14.67 6.94 20.72
CA LEU A 101 -14.04 8.21 21.11
C LEU A 101 -15.06 9.24 21.61
N GLU A 102 -16.19 9.40 20.91
CA GLU A 102 -17.23 10.37 21.28
C GLU A 102 -17.91 10.04 22.62
N ASN A 103 -18.19 8.74 22.84
CA ASN A 103 -18.75 8.26 24.10
C ASN A 103 -17.74 8.24 25.26
N LYS A 104 -16.46 8.54 24.99
CA LYS A 104 -15.36 8.47 25.97
C LYS A 104 -15.19 7.06 26.58
N GLU A 105 -15.52 6.03 25.81
CA GLU A 105 -15.31 4.63 26.19
C GLU A 105 -13.82 4.24 26.09
N VAL A 106 -13.05 5.02 25.32
CA VAL A 106 -11.61 4.85 25.16
C VAL A 106 -10.89 6.13 25.57
N GLU A 107 -9.85 5.98 26.39
CA GLU A 107 -9.02 7.10 26.78
C GLU A 107 -8.27 7.66 25.57
N HIS A 108 -8.38 8.98 25.35
CA HIS A 108 -7.78 9.65 24.20
C HIS A 108 -6.26 9.45 24.08
N ASN A 109 -5.53 9.29 25.19
CA ASN A 109 -4.07 9.13 25.20
C ASN A 109 -3.61 7.68 25.38
N SER A 110 -4.53 6.72 25.24
CA SER A 110 -4.19 5.30 25.20
C SER A 110 -3.66 4.88 23.83
N THR A 111 -2.97 3.75 23.77
CA THR A 111 -2.51 3.15 22.50
C THR A 111 -3.69 2.84 21.56
N LEU A 112 -4.82 2.39 22.11
CA LEU A 112 -6.06 2.19 21.36
C LEU A 112 -6.67 3.51 20.85
N GLY A 113 -6.70 4.53 21.71
CA GLY A 113 -7.16 5.87 21.35
C GLY A 113 -6.33 6.48 20.22
N ASP A 114 -5.01 6.30 20.25
CA ASP A 114 -4.10 6.69 19.18
C ASP A 114 -4.37 5.93 17.88
N ALA A 115 -4.62 4.62 17.95
CA ALA A 115 -4.99 3.81 16.79
C ALA A 115 -6.31 4.27 16.13
N PHE A 116 -7.34 4.55 16.93
CA PHE A 116 -8.62 5.08 16.41
C PHE A 116 -8.46 6.46 15.80
N LYS A 117 -7.77 7.39 16.48
CA LYS A 117 -7.48 8.73 15.94
C LYS A 117 -6.71 8.64 14.63
N TYR A 118 -5.76 7.71 14.51
CA TYR A 118 -5.02 7.49 13.27
C TYR A 118 -5.95 7.05 12.13
N MET A 119 -6.81 6.06 12.38
CA MET A 119 -7.78 5.58 11.38
C MET A 119 -8.69 6.69 10.88
N ILE A 120 -9.29 7.46 11.80
CA ILE A 120 -10.20 8.56 11.46
C ILE A 120 -9.46 9.64 10.67
N LYS A 121 -8.27 10.06 11.14
CA LYS A 121 -7.46 11.10 10.50
C LYS A 121 -7.10 10.77 9.05
N HIS A 122 -6.85 9.50 8.76
CA HIS A 122 -6.35 9.06 7.46
C HIS A 122 -7.41 8.34 6.61
N TRP A 123 -8.67 8.36 7.06
CA TRP A 123 -9.80 7.62 6.49
C TRP A 123 -9.97 7.82 4.98
N THR A 124 -9.98 9.08 4.53
CA THR A 124 -10.20 9.43 3.13
C THR A 124 -9.17 8.78 2.20
N GLY A 125 -7.90 8.75 2.62
CA GLY A 125 -6.84 8.14 1.83
C GLY A 125 -6.90 6.61 1.83
N MET A 126 -7.30 6.00 2.95
CA MET A 126 -7.41 4.55 3.10
C MET A 126 -8.62 3.95 2.38
N THR A 127 -9.62 4.77 2.03
CA THR A 127 -10.88 4.33 1.41
C THR A 127 -11.03 4.72 -0.06
N GLN A 128 -9.96 5.20 -0.72
CA GLN A 128 -10.04 5.59 -2.14
C GLN A 128 -10.40 4.43 -3.06
N PHE A 129 -10.12 3.19 -2.66
CA PHE A 129 -10.50 1.99 -3.41
C PHE A 129 -12.02 1.79 -3.52
N LEU A 130 -12.82 2.52 -2.74
CA LEU A 130 -14.29 2.55 -2.82
C LEU A 130 -14.81 3.68 -3.72
N ARG A 131 -13.94 4.57 -4.20
CA ARG A 131 -14.34 5.79 -4.94
C ARG A 131 -13.73 5.87 -6.34
N ILE A 132 -12.56 5.28 -6.55
CA ILE A 132 -11.74 5.52 -7.74
C ILE A 132 -11.41 4.19 -8.41
N ALA A 133 -11.76 4.06 -9.69
CA ALA A 133 -11.38 2.91 -10.49
C ALA A 133 -9.84 2.81 -10.58
N GLY A 134 -9.30 1.62 -10.31
CA GLY A 134 -7.85 1.38 -10.30
C GLY A 134 -7.13 1.70 -8.97
N ALA A 135 -7.82 2.25 -7.97
CA ALA A 135 -7.29 2.44 -6.63
C ALA A 135 -7.28 1.11 -5.84
N ARG A 136 -6.13 0.49 -5.62
CA ARG A 136 -6.01 -0.86 -5.00
C ARG A 136 -6.08 -0.84 -3.47
N VAL A 137 -6.51 -1.94 -2.82
CA VAL A 137 -6.27 -2.18 -1.38
C VAL A 137 -4.84 -2.69 -1.26
N GLY A 138 -3.88 -1.80 -0.99
CA GLY A 138 -2.47 -2.14 -1.12
C GLY A 138 -1.91 -2.99 0.03
N ASP A 139 -0.96 -3.85 -0.33
CA ASP A 139 -0.06 -4.59 0.59
C ASP A 139 1.32 -4.79 -0.09
N VAL A 140 1.32 -5.08 -1.39
CA VAL A 140 2.53 -5.42 -2.17
C VAL A 140 3.61 -4.34 -2.13
N LEU A 141 3.26 -3.05 -2.22
CA LEU A 141 4.28 -1.99 -2.15
C LEU A 141 4.89 -1.89 -0.76
N MET A 142 4.10 -2.12 0.30
CA MET A 142 4.61 -2.09 1.68
C MET A 142 5.49 -3.29 1.98
N SER A 143 5.10 -4.50 1.56
CA SER A 143 5.96 -5.67 1.70
C SER A 143 7.27 -5.48 0.93
N VAL A 144 7.21 -4.97 -0.31
CA VAL A 144 8.40 -4.65 -1.10
C VAL A 144 9.26 -3.57 -0.43
N ILE A 145 8.68 -2.48 0.05
CA ILE A 145 9.41 -1.41 0.76
C ILE A 145 10.10 -2.00 1.99
N PHE A 146 9.39 -2.77 2.82
CA PHE A 146 9.96 -3.39 4.01
C PHE A 146 11.08 -4.38 3.66
N THR A 147 10.89 -5.24 2.65
CA THR A 147 11.91 -6.15 2.15
C THR A 147 13.15 -5.41 1.63
N THR A 148 12.97 -4.28 0.94
CA THR A 148 14.10 -3.45 0.49
C THR A 148 14.85 -2.82 1.66
N MET A 149 14.14 -2.32 2.67
CA MET A 149 14.76 -1.76 3.88
C MET A 149 15.53 -2.82 4.67
N ALA A 150 14.96 -4.03 4.83
CA ALA A 150 15.63 -5.16 5.46
C ALA A 150 16.89 -5.60 4.69
N ALA A 151 16.87 -5.48 3.37
CA ALA A 151 18.05 -5.70 2.51
C ALA A 151 19.05 -4.53 2.50
N MET A 152 18.84 -3.48 3.32
CA MET A 152 19.64 -2.24 3.34
C MET A 152 19.71 -1.55 1.96
N VAL A 153 18.65 -1.68 1.18
CA VAL A 153 18.52 -1.10 -0.15
C VAL A 153 17.54 0.07 -0.07
N ASN A 154 17.88 1.19 -0.72
CA ASN A 154 16.98 2.32 -0.82
C ASN A 154 15.67 1.91 -1.55
N PRO A 155 14.51 1.95 -0.88
CA PRO A 155 13.23 1.52 -1.47
C PRO A 155 12.85 2.36 -2.68
N TYR A 156 13.16 3.65 -2.66
CA TYR A 156 12.84 4.58 -3.74
C TYR A 156 13.58 4.19 -5.03
N ASP A 157 14.89 3.97 -4.94
CA ASP A 157 15.73 3.58 -6.08
C ASP A 157 15.30 2.23 -6.66
N TYR A 158 14.99 1.29 -5.77
CA TYR A 158 14.52 -0.04 -6.17
C TYR A 158 13.18 0.02 -6.90
N LEU A 159 12.18 0.70 -6.33
CA LEU A 159 10.84 0.79 -6.91
C LEU A 159 10.86 1.48 -8.28
N ILE A 160 11.63 2.57 -8.42
CA ILE A 160 11.82 3.23 -9.72
C ILE A 160 12.46 2.28 -10.72
N CYS A 161 13.46 1.52 -10.30
CA CYS A 161 14.17 0.61 -11.18
C CYS A 161 13.25 -0.52 -11.69
N VAL A 162 12.52 -1.16 -10.79
CA VAL A 162 11.54 -2.21 -11.12
C VAL A 162 10.45 -1.68 -12.04
N GLN A 163 9.95 -0.47 -11.78
CA GLN A 163 8.93 0.17 -12.62
C GLN A 163 9.45 0.47 -14.03
N LYS A 164 10.66 1.02 -14.17
CA LYS A 164 11.27 1.32 -15.48
C LYS A 164 11.57 0.07 -16.30
N HIS A 165 11.83 -1.06 -15.65
CA HIS A 165 12.20 -2.32 -16.30
C HIS A 165 11.10 -3.39 -16.21
N ALA A 166 9.83 -2.99 -16.08
CA ALA A 166 8.70 -3.88 -15.82
C ALA A 166 8.63 -5.10 -16.77
N LYS A 167 8.96 -4.94 -18.06
CA LYS A 167 9.00 -6.04 -19.04
C LYS A 167 10.09 -7.07 -18.72
N CYS A 168 11.26 -6.63 -18.25
CA CYS A 168 12.38 -7.51 -17.86
C CYS A 168 12.12 -8.18 -16.52
N VAL A 169 11.52 -7.44 -15.57
CA VAL A 169 11.09 -7.96 -14.27
C VAL A 169 10.05 -9.06 -14.46
N ALA A 170 9.05 -8.85 -15.32
CA ALA A 170 8.01 -9.85 -15.59
C ALA A 170 8.58 -11.16 -16.18
N LYS A 171 9.62 -11.07 -17.00
CA LYS A 171 10.28 -12.26 -17.57
C LYS A 171 11.14 -13.02 -16.56
N ASN A 172 11.85 -12.32 -15.67
CA ASN A 172 12.82 -12.93 -14.76
C ASN A 172 12.78 -12.30 -13.35
N PRO A 173 11.66 -12.43 -12.59
CA PRO A 173 11.44 -11.65 -11.37
C PRO A 173 12.48 -11.89 -10.27
N HIS A 174 13.04 -13.10 -10.19
CA HIS A 174 14.08 -13.46 -9.21
C HIS A 174 15.39 -12.67 -9.36
N LEU A 175 15.71 -12.21 -10.58
CA LEU A 175 16.89 -11.38 -10.86
C LEU A 175 16.69 -9.91 -10.45
N TRP A 176 15.44 -9.51 -10.23
CA TRP A 176 15.07 -8.13 -9.91
C TRP A 176 14.64 -7.98 -8.46
N LEU A 177 15.02 -8.91 -7.57
CA LEU A 177 14.84 -8.76 -6.13
C LEU A 177 15.70 -7.61 -5.57
N PRO A 178 15.36 -7.05 -4.39
CA PRO A 178 16.06 -5.89 -3.84
C PRO A 178 17.59 -6.02 -3.72
N TRP A 179 18.09 -7.24 -3.50
CA TRP A 179 19.52 -7.54 -3.40
C TRP A 179 20.20 -7.85 -4.74
N ASN A 180 19.43 -8.01 -5.82
CA ASN A 180 19.95 -8.45 -7.13
C ASN A 180 19.85 -7.37 -8.22
N TYR A 181 18.89 -6.45 -8.14
CA TYR A 181 18.55 -5.53 -9.24
C TYR A 181 19.72 -4.65 -9.72
N LYS A 182 20.69 -4.32 -8.85
CA LYS A 182 21.86 -3.50 -9.22
C LYS A 182 22.77 -4.22 -10.23
N TYR A 183 22.86 -5.54 -10.17
CA TYR A 183 23.63 -6.32 -11.15
C TYR A 183 22.99 -6.26 -12.55
N MET A 184 21.66 -6.20 -12.61
CA MET A 184 20.92 -6.05 -13.87
C MET A 184 21.13 -4.67 -14.50
N LEU A 185 21.29 -3.62 -13.68
CA LEU A 185 21.64 -2.29 -14.14
C LEU A 185 23.08 -2.23 -14.66
N ALA A 186 24.02 -2.85 -13.96
CA ALA A 186 25.43 -2.93 -14.37
C ALA A 186 25.63 -3.79 -15.64
N GLY A 187 24.79 -4.81 -15.86
CA GLY A 187 24.82 -5.64 -17.07
C GLY A 187 24.50 -4.90 -18.37
N SER A 188 23.89 -3.71 -18.30
CA SER A 188 23.67 -2.85 -19.49
C SER A 188 24.92 -2.04 -19.89
N SER A 189 25.94 -1.92 -19.03
CA SER A 189 27.20 -1.26 -19.36
C SER A 189 28.32 -2.23 -19.74
N MET A 190 28.28 -3.49 -19.30
CA MET A 190 29.32 -4.48 -19.65
C MET A 190 29.19 -5.10 -21.04
N LEU A 191 28.03 -4.99 -21.70
CA LEU A 191 27.85 -5.47 -23.08
C LEU A 191 28.47 -4.55 -24.16
N LYS A 192 28.99 -3.36 -23.80
CA LYS A 192 29.63 -2.45 -24.75
C LYS A 192 31.16 -2.60 -24.86
N THR A 193 31.81 -3.39 -24.01
CA THR A 193 33.28 -3.45 -23.97
C THR A 193 33.87 -4.73 -24.57
N GLN A 194 33.06 -5.69 -25.00
CA GLN A 194 33.54 -6.91 -25.69
C GLN A 194 33.37 -6.89 -27.22
N ALA A 195 33.06 -5.73 -27.83
CA ALA A 195 32.92 -5.60 -29.28
C ALA A 195 34.18 -5.07 -30.00
N ASN A 196 35.26 -4.71 -29.29
CA ASN A 196 36.47 -4.11 -29.89
C ASN A 196 37.76 -4.70 -29.30
N ALA A 197 38.01 -5.99 -29.53
CA ALA A 197 39.37 -6.53 -29.49
C ALA A 197 39.63 -7.26 -30.84
N PRO A 198 40.70 -6.90 -31.58
CA PRO A 198 41.05 -7.51 -32.87
C PRO A 198 41.53 -8.96 -32.69
N PRO A 199 41.58 -9.77 -33.78
CA PRO A 199 41.54 -11.25 -33.72
C PRO A 199 42.71 -11.90 -32.99
#